data_AF-A0A921FET7-F1
#
_entry.id   AF-A0A921FET7-F1
#
_cell.length_a   1.000
_cell.length_b   1.000
_cell.length_c   1.000
_cell.angle_alpha   90.00
_cell.angle_beta   90.00
_cell.angle_gamma   90.00
#
_symmetry.space_group_name_H-M   'P 1'
#
loop_
_entity.id
_entity.type
_entity.pdbx_description
1 polymer ?
#
loop_
_entity_poly.entity_id
_entity_poly.type
_entity_poly.pdbx_seq_one_letter_code
_entity_poly.pdbx_strand_id
1 'polypeptide(L)'
;MRQSLRYASWLLLLFILLSCSHRVTGEATALPPILQAEAQSQKYNLQLDFMKHHFSGMLIVRQMPDNEIRILGSTYFGLSLFDFSLHCDTFIVNSCIEP
;
A
#
# COMPACT_ATOMS: atom_id res chain seq x y z
N MET A 1 46.68 -9.93 -37.41
CA MET A 1 46.21 -10.44 -36.10
C MET A 1 46.04 -9.39 -35.00
N ARG A 2 46.84 -8.31 -34.92
CA ARG A 2 46.70 -7.29 -33.84
C ARG A 2 45.43 -6.43 -33.91
N GLN A 3 44.88 -6.19 -35.10
CA GLN A 3 43.67 -5.37 -35.28
C GLN A 3 42.39 -6.11 -34.87
N SER A 4 42.26 -7.40 -35.18
CA SER A 4 41.10 -8.21 -34.75
C SER A 4 40.97 -8.32 -33.23
N LEU A 5 42.10 -8.39 -32.51
CA LEU A 5 42.16 -8.33 -31.05
C LEU A 5 41.66 -7.00 -30.47
N ARG A 6 41.93 -5.87 -31.15
CA ARG A 6 41.44 -4.54 -30.74
C ARG A 6 39.93 -4.40 -30.93
N TYR A 7 39.39 -4.92 -32.03
CA TYR A 7 37.95 -4.93 -32.27
C TYR A 7 37.21 -5.84 -31.29
N ALA A 8 37.77 -7.02 -30.98
CA ALA A 8 37.22 -7.90 -29.95
C ALA A 8 37.20 -7.23 -28.57
N SER A 9 38.27 -6.50 -28.23
CA SER A 9 38.35 -5.73 -26.98
C SER A 9 37.31 -4.60 -26.91
N TRP A 10 37.08 -3.88 -28.01
CA TRP A 10 36.07 -2.82 -28.06
C TRP A 10 34.65 -3.37 -27.97
N LEU A 11 34.37 -4.49 -28.64
CA LEU A 11 33.09 -5.18 -28.52
C LEU A 11 32.83 -5.64 -27.08
N LEU A 12 33.84 -6.21 -26.42
CA LEU A 12 33.73 -6.62 -25.01
C LEU A 12 33.44 -5.44 -24.07
N LEU A 13 34.11 -4.31 -24.27
CA LEU A 13 33.85 -3.09 -23.49
C LEU A 13 32.42 -2.57 -23.71
N LEU A 14 31.92 -2.63 -24.95
CA LEU A 14 30.56 -2.22 -25.27
C LEU A 14 29.51 -3.11 -24.60
N PHE A 15 29.74 -4.44 -24.57
CA PHE A 15 28.88 -5.39 -23.86
C PHE A 15 28.87 -5.17 -22.34
N ILE A 16 30.01 -4.81 -21.75
CA ILE A 16 30.09 -4.51 -20.32
C ILE A 16 29.29 -3.24 -19.98
N LEU A 17 29.36 -2.20 -20.83
CA LEU A 17 28.61 -0.95 -20.64
C LEU A 17 27.09 -1.13 -20.81
N LEU A 18 26.66 -2.03 -21.70
CA LEU A 18 25.25 -2.37 -21.90
C LEU A 18 24.69 -3.30 -20.80
N SER A 19 25.57 -3.94 -20.01
CA SER A 19 25.18 -4.84 -18.91
C SER A 19 24.88 -4.11 -17.61
N CYS A 20 24.73 -2.78 -17.63
CA CYS A 20 24.12 -2.00 -16.54
C CYS A 20 22.64 -2.40 -16.39
N SER A 21 22.42 -3.57 -15.79
CA SER A 21 21.12 -3.98 -15.28
C SER A 21 20.58 -2.85 -14.43
N HIS A 22 19.37 -2.40 -14.76
CA HIS A 22 18.61 -1.50 -13.91
C HIS A 22 18.53 -2.17 -12.55
N ARG A 23 19.37 -1.74 -11.60
CA ARG A 23 19.21 -2.12 -10.22
C ARG A 23 17.83 -1.60 -9.86
N VAL A 24 16.86 -2.50 -9.79
CA VAL A 24 15.66 -2.30 -8.97
C VAL A 24 16.25 -2.06 -7.60
N THR A 25 16.38 -0.78 -7.26
CA THR A 25 16.68 -0.29 -5.92
C THR A 25 15.72 -1.05 -5.04
N GLY A 26 16.28 -2.02 -4.31
CA GLY A 26 15.51 -2.87 -3.42
C GLY A 26 14.61 -1.99 -2.59
N GLU A 27 13.35 -2.41 -2.44
CA GLU A 27 12.38 -1.81 -1.53
C GLU A 27 13.12 -1.36 -0.28
N ALA A 28 13.43 -0.06 -0.22
CA ALA A 28 13.64 0.58 1.05
C ALA A 28 12.41 0.19 1.85
N THR A 29 12.62 -0.29 3.08
CA THR A 29 11.57 -0.64 4.03
C THR A 29 10.73 0.62 4.24
N ALA A 30 9.84 0.89 3.30
CA ALA A 30 9.03 2.06 3.26
C ALA A 30 8.01 1.80 4.34
N LEU A 31 8.09 2.59 5.41
CA LEU A 31 7.05 2.60 6.42
C LEU A 31 5.71 2.66 5.70
N PRO A 32 4.73 1.83 6.11
CA PRO A 32 3.43 1.84 5.47
C PRO A 32 2.92 3.28 5.45
N PRO A 33 2.33 3.74 4.33
CA PRO A 33 1.89 5.11 4.20
C PRO A 33 0.94 5.43 5.36
N ILE A 34 1.27 6.48 6.12
CA ILE A 34 0.41 6.98 7.19
C ILE A 34 -0.80 7.64 6.50
N LEU A 35 -1.98 7.08 6.71
CA LEU A 35 -3.22 7.65 6.20
C LEU A 35 -3.57 8.89 7.03
N GLN A 36 -3.52 10.07 6.41
CA GLN A 36 -4.04 11.29 7.03
C GLN A 36 -5.54 11.39 6.75
N ALA A 37 -6.36 11.45 7.80
CA ALA A 37 -7.80 11.65 7.63
C ALA A 37 -8.08 13.08 7.14
N GLU A 38 -8.91 13.20 6.11
CA GLU A 38 -9.31 14.48 5.51
C GLU A 38 -10.82 14.65 5.62
N ALA A 39 -11.29 15.89 5.46
CA ALA A 39 -12.72 16.21 5.43
C ALA A 39 -13.46 15.50 4.28
N GLN A 40 -12.75 15.23 3.17
CA GLN A 40 -13.26 14.42 2.07
C GLN A 40 -13.10 12.93 2.37
N SER A 41 -14.11 12.14 2.02
CA SER A 41 -14.06 10.69 2.15
C SER A 41 -12.95 10.10 1.27
N GLN A 42 -11.95 9.52 1.92
CA GLN A 42 -10.89 8.74 1.27
C GLN A 42 -11.30 7.27 1.23
N LYS A 43 -11.08 6.62 0.10
CA LYS A 43 -11.50 5.24 -0.15
C LYS A 43 -10.31 4.40 -0.55
N TYR A 44 -10.16 3.25 0.09
CA TYR A 44 -9.09 2.30 -0.16
C TYR A 44 -9.67 0.90 -0.34
N ASN A 45 -8.93 0.04 -1.04
CA ASN A 45 -9.25 -1.38 -1.08
C ASN A 45 -8.87 -2.00 0.28
N LEU A 46 -9.80 -2.72 0.88
CA LEU A 46 -9.59 -3.46 2.11
C LEU A 46 -9.36 -4.93 1.79
N GLN A 47 -8.27 -5.48 2.31
CA GLN A 47 -8.03 -6.92 2.40
C GLN A 47 -7.72 -7.23 3.86
N LEU A 48 -8.54 -8.08 4.47
CA LEU A 48 -8.44 -8.43 5.87
C LEU A 48 -8.48 -9.94 6.00
N ASP A 49 -7.34 -10.50 6.39
CA ASP A 49 -7.21 -11.92 6.73
C ASP A 49 -7.30 -12.06 8.24
N PHE A 50 -8.39 -12.69 8.70
CA PHE A 50 -8.59 -12.99 10.11
C PHE A 50 -8.82 -14.48 10.30
N MET A 51 -7.86 -15.13 10.96
CA MET A 51 -7.81 -16.59 11.13
C MET A 51 -7.88 -17.34 9.78
N LYS A 52 -9.01 -17.98 9.46
CA LYS A 52 -9.24 -18.71 8.21
C LYS A 52 -10.19 -17.96 7.26
N HIS A 53 -10.58 -16.75 7.62
CA HIS A 53 -11.52 -15.93 6.86
C HIS A 53 -10.77 -14.84 6.12
N HIS A 54 -11.01 -14.76 4.81
CA HIS A 54 -10.50 -13.71 3.93
C HIS A 54 -11.63 -12.76 3.59
N PHE A 55 -11.54 -11.51 4.04
CA PHE A 55 -12.50 -10.46 3.73
C PHE A 55 -11.89 -9.47 2.73
N SER A 56 -12.61 -9.21 1.66
CA SER A 56 -12.25 -8.23 0.65
C SER A 56 -13.35 -7.18 0.53
N GLY A 57 -12.96 -5.91 0.44
CA GLY A 57 -13.91 -4.83 0.48
C GLY A 57 -13.31 -3.44 0.29
N MET A 58 -13.97 -2.45 0.88
CA MET A 58 -13.59 -1.05 0.85
C MET A 58 -13.39 -0.53 2.26
N LEU A 59 -12.30 0.20 2.47
CA LEU A 59 -12.04 0.99 3.67
C LEU A 59 -12.33 2.45 3.34
N ILE A 60 -13.19 3.08 4.13
CA ILE A 60 -13.52 4.50 4.00
C ILE A 60 -13.03 5.20 5.26
N VAL A 61 -12.17 6.20 5.06
CA VAL A 61 -11.65 7.05 6.13
C VAL A 61 -12.12 8.47 5.89
N ARG A 62 -12.65 9.10 6.93
CA ARG A 62 -13.10 10.49 6.86
C ARG A 62 -12.92 11.18 8.20
N GLN A 63 -12.43 12.41 8.17
CA GLN A 63 -12.53 13.34 9.29
C GLN A 63 -13.90 14.03 9.25
N MET A 64 -14.64 13.90 10.34
CA MET A 64 -15.92 14.54 10.58
C MET A 64 -15.72 15.98 11.06
N PRO A 65 -16.75 16.84 10.97
CA PRO A 65 -16.63 18.27 11.32
C PRO A 65 -16.26 18.56 12.78
N ASP A 66 -16.48 17.61 13.69
CA ASP A 66 -16.17 17.65 15.12
C ASP A 66 -14.78 17.10 15.46
N ASN A 67 -13.91 16.95 14.45
CA ASN A 67 -12.60 16.30 14.53
C ASN A 67 -12.63 14.80 14.86
N GLU A 68 -13.80 14.15 14.86
CA GLU A 68 -13.86 12.69 14.91
C GLU A 68 -13.34 12.10 13.59
N ILE A 69 -12.47 11.10 13.66
CA ILE A 69 -12.06 10.31 12.49
C ILE A 69 -12.92 9.05 12.47
N ARG A 70 -13.72 8.89 11.43
CA ARG A 70 -14.54 7.70 11.17
C ARG A 70 -13.78 6.77 10.24
N ILE A 71 -13.63 5.51 10.64
CA ILE A 71 -13.02 4.44 9.86
C ILE A 71 -14.07 3.35 9.66
N LEU A 72 -14.54 3.20 8.42
CA LEU A 72 -15.57 2.24 8.04
C LEU A 72 -14.98 1.19 7.09
N GLY A 73 -15.00 -0.07 7.50
CA GLY A 73 -14.70 -1.21 6.64
C GLY A 73 -15.99 -1.88 6.18
N SER A 74 -16.17 -2.07 4.88
CA SER A 74 -17.31 -2.80 4.33
C SER A 74 -16.87 -3.80 3.26
N THR A 75 -17.63 -4.87 3.04
CA THR A 75 -17.48 -5.69 1.83
C THR A 75 -17.87 -4.88 0.59
N TYR A 76 -17.49 -5.34 -0.60
CA TYR A 76 -17.94 -4.73 -1.86
C TYR A 76 -19.46 -4.81 -2.07
N PHE A 77 -20.15 -5.71 -1.36
CA PHE A 77 -21.61 -5.82 -1.36
C PHE A 77 -22.29 -4.83 -0.41
N GLY A 78 -21.53 -3.98 0.29
CA GLY A 78 -22.07 -2.99 1.21
C GLY A 78 -22.39 -3.51 2.61
N LEU A 79 -22.01 -4.74 2.93
CA LEU A 79 -22.11 -5.26 4.30
C LEU A 79 -21.02 -4.63 5.16
N SER A 80 -21.40 -4.04 6.30
CA SER A 80 -20.43 -3.48 7.25
C SER A 80 -19.62 -4.61 7.90
N LEU A 81 -18.30 -4.47 7.87
CA LEU A 81 -17.35 -5.35 8.58
C LEU A 81 -17.01 -4.75 9.95
N PHE A 82 -16.71 -3.46 9.97
CA PHE A 82 -16.47 -2.71 11.20
C PHE A 82 -16.66 -1.22 10.97
N ASP A 83 -16.94 -0.52 12.06
CA ASP A 83 -17.16 0.91 12.07
C ASP A 83 -16.60 1.51 13.35
N PHE A 84 -15.52 2.28 13.22
CA PHE A 84 -14.78 2.84 14.34
C PHE A 84 -14.77 4.36 14.30
N SER A 85 -14.78 4.94 15.49
CA SER A 85 -14.67 6.37 15.72
C SER A 85 -13.46 6.65 16.59
N LEU A 86 -12.58 7.51 16.12
CA LEU A 86 -11.41 7.99 16.83
C LEU A 86 -11.61 9.47 17.14
N HIS A 87 -11.61 9.84 18.41
CA HIS A 87 -11.69 11.24 18.81
C HIS A 87 -10.64 11.53 19.89
N CYS A 88 -9.59 12.26 19.52
CA CYS A 88 -8.42 12.58 20.35
C CYS A 88 -7.84 11.33 21.04
N ASP A 89 -8.27 11.05 22.27
CA ASP A 89 -7.77 9.95 23.11
C ASP A 89 -8.79 8.80 23.25
N THR A 90 -9.94 8.92 22.59
CA THR A 90 -11.03 7.95 22.67
C THR A 90 -11.12 7.14 21.37
N PHE A 91 -11.25 5.83 21.55
CA PHE A 91 -11.53 4.88 20.49
C PHE A 91 -12.86 4.20 20.79
N ILE A 92 -13.83 4.38 19.89
CA ILE A 92 -15.18 3.87 20.03
C ILE A 92 -15.43 2.87 18.91
N VAL A 93 -15.89 1.68 19.28
CA VAL A 93 -16.38 0.67 18.35
C VAL A 93 -17.88 0.83 18.21
N ASN A 94 -18.33 1.35 17.07
CA ASN A 94 -19.75 1.51 16.79
C ASN A 94 -20.38 0.20 16.31
N SER A 95 -19.64 -0.54 15.49
CA SER A 95 -20.03 -1.86 14.99
C SER A 95 -18.80 -2.67 14.63
N CYS A 96 -18.89 -3.98 14.82
CA CYS A 96 -17.89 -4.95 14.39
C CYS A 96 -18.60 -6.27 14.15
N ILE A 97 -18.23 -6.98 13.09
CA ILE A 97 -18.72 -8.34 12.85
C ILE A 97 -18.33 -9.25 14.02
N GLU A 98 -19.22 -10.17 14.36
CA GLU A 98 -18.92 -11.25 15.28
C GLU A 98 -17.93 -12.24 14.63
N PRO A 99 -17.04 -12.85 15.44
CA PRO A 99 -16.04 -13.81 14.96
C PRO A 99 -16.63 -15.13 14.45
#